data_AF-A0A7V8E6B4-F1
#
_entry.id   AF-A0A7V8E6B4-F1
#
_cell.length_a   1.000
_cell.length_b   1.000
_cell.length_c   1.000
_cell.angle_alpha   90.00
_cell.angle_beta   90.00
_cell.angle_gamma   90.00
#
_symmetry.space_group_name_H-M   'P 1'
#
loop_
_entity.id
_entity.type
_entity.pdbx_description
1 polymer ?
#
loop_
_entity_poly.entity_id
_entity_poly.type
_entity_poly.pdbx_seq_one_letter_code
_entity_poly.pdbx_strand_id
1 'polypeptide(L)'
;MASRVLPPSPNLGHLKRQAKDLVKAGEARKLSEAQLAIARQYGFSNWTKLKLMVDAAGDIAKAVDTFLFAVDLGDVNMAREALRARPEIPEAGLSAAAVLGESAIVERFLEADPNLAKLKVGEPKKREPLHWLCYSPFCAKRGADILRCAKSLLAAGADPDAHTVEHEGEHEYPLGALYAAACHAKFPKLVKLLLEAGADPNDGETIFHAAEADDRVVLKMALEHGADLDFNKSWGNTAIYFNLGHKEGSRFVDASTRGIRWLLEHGADPDVPSTPARETALQLAA
;
A
#
# COMPACT_ATOMS: atom_id res chain seq x y z
N MET A 1 -19.05 -27.38 -25.25
CA MET A 1 -18.54 -25.99 -25.13
C MET A 1 -17.52 -25.98 -24.01
N ALA A 2 -16.37 -25.34 -24.20
CA ALA A 2 -15.36 -25.23 -23.14
C ALA A 2 -15.95 -24.51 -21.91
N SER A 3 -15.71 -25.06 -20.72
CA SER A 3 -16.06 -24.41 -19.46
C SER A 3 -15.28 -23.10 -19.35
N ARG A 4 -15.98 -21.98 -19.14
CA ARG A 4 -15.36 -20.70 -18.78
C ARG A 4 -14.95 -20.74 -17.31
N VAL A 5 -13.84 -20.09 -16.99
CA VAL A 5 -13.44 -19.85 -15.59
C VAL A 5 -14.19 -18.61 -15.08
N LEU A 6 -14.62 -18.62 -13.82
CA LEU A 6 -15.19 -17.43 -13.21
C LEU A 6 -14.12 -16.32 -13.15
N PRO A 7 -14.49 -15.05 -13.40
CA PRO A 7 -13.56 -13.94 -13.21
C PRO A 7 -13.13 -13.84 -11.74
N PRO A 8 -11.95 -13.26 -11.44
CA PRO A 8 -11.42 -13.15 -10.07
C PRO A 8 -12.36 -12.47 -9.06
N SER A 9 -13.20 -11.54 -9.53
CA SER A 9 -14.23 -10.87 -8.73
C SER A 9 -15.61 -11.10 -9.35
N PRO A 10 -16.22 -12.27 -9.17
CA PRO A 10 -17.49 -12.60 -9.81
C PRO A 10 -18.64 -11.81 -9.17
N ASN A 11 -19.55 -11.27 -9.99
CA ASN A 11 -20.66 -10.45 -9.52
C ASN A 11 -22.02 -11.12 -9.84
N LEU A 12 -22.77 -11.46 -8.79
CA LEU A 12 -24.07 -12.13 -8.96
C LEU A 12 -25.10 -11.26 -9.68
N GLY A 13 -25.06 -9.94 -9.48
CA GLY A 13 -25.92 -8.98 -10.16
C GLY A 13 -25.72 -9.00 -11.68
N HIS A 14 -24.47 -9.05 -12.13
CA HIS A 14 -24.12 -9.17 -13.55
C HIS A 14 -24.63 -10.49 -14.14
N LEU A 15 -24.40 -11.62 -13.47
CA LEU A 15 -24.88 -12.94 -13.93
C LEU A 15 -26.42 -13.01 -13.99
N LYS A 16 -27.12 -12.38 -13.03
CA LYS A 16 -28.59 -12.26 -13.06
C LYS A 16 -29.07 -11.42 -14.23
N ARG A 17 -28.35 -10.35 -14.59
CA ARG A 17 -28.68 -9.50 -15.74
C ARG A 17 -28.49 -10.26 -17.05
N GLN A 18 -27.34 -10.94 -17.20
CA GLN A 18 -27.06 -11.81 -18.34
C GLN A 18 -28.15 -12.89 -18.54
N ALA A 19 -28.62 -13.50 -17.45
CA ALA A 19 -29.72 -14.48 -17.53
C ALA A 19 -31.03 -13.87 -18.06
N LYS A 20 -31.34 -12.61 -17.70
CA LYS A 20 -32.50 -11.89 -18.22
C LYS A 20 -32.32 -11.53 -19.69
N ASP A 21 -31.11 -11.16 -20.10
CA ASP A 21 -30.80 -10.82 -21.49
C ASP A 21 -30.95 -12.04 -22.41
N LEU A 22 -30.54 -13.23 -21.98
CA LEU A 22 -30.75 -14.48 -22.73
C LEU A 22 -32.24 -14.80 -22.95
N VAL A 23 -33.08 -14.55 -21.94
CA VAL A 23 -34.54 -14.71 -22.09
C VAL A 23 -35.10 -13.69 -23.06
N LYS A 24 -34.66 -12.43 -22.97
CA LYS A 24 -35.10 -11.34 -23.85
C LYS A 24 -34.68 -11.56 -25.30
N ALA A 25 -33.51 -12.17 -25.53
CA ALA A 25 -33.00 -12.53 -26.86
C ALA A 25 -33.69 -13.77 -27.46
N GLY A 26 -34.56 -14.46 -26.70
CA GLY A 26 -35.21 -15.69 -27.15
C GLY A 26 -34.31 -16.94 -27.10
N GLU A 27 -33.09 -16.82 -26.55
CA GLU A 27 -32.12 -17.91 -26.41
C GLU A 27 -32.48 -18.88 -25.27
N ALA A 28 -33.38 -18.49 -24.36
CA ALA A 28 -33.95 -19.35 -23.33
C ALA A 28 -35.44 -19.06 -23.13
N ARG A 29 -36.26 -20.10 -22.95
CA ARG A 29 -37.72 -19.95 -22.78
C ARG A 29 -38.12 -19.47 -21.40
N LYS A 30 -37.29 -19.75 -20.38
CA LYS A 30 -37.53 -19.36 -18.98
C LYS A 30 -36.23 -18.89 -18.33
N LEU A 31 -36.37 -18.03 -17.32
CA LEU A 31 -35.22 -17.54 -16.54
C LEU A 31 -34.41 -18.68 -15.90
N SER A 32 -35.08 -19.73 -15.43
CA SER A 32 -34.41 -20.90 -14.83
C SER A 32 -33.57 -21.68 -15.84
N GLU A 33 -33.99 -21.73 -17.11
CA GLU A 33 -33.24 -22.35 -18.20
C GLU A 33 -32.00 -21.51 -18.54
N ALA A 34 -32.14 -20.19 -18.64
CA ALA A 34 -31.03 -19.25 -18.83
C ALA A 34 -29.99 -19.33 -17.69
N GLN A 35 -30.46 -19.36 -16.44
CA GLN A 35 -29.61 -19.52 -15.26
C GLN A 35 -28.86 -20.86 -15.26
N LEU A 36 -29.53 -21.96 -15.62
CA LEU A 36 -28.87 -23.26 -15.74
C LEU A 36 -27.82 -23.27 -16.86
N ALA A 37 -28.11 -22.64 -17.99
CA ALA A 37 -27.16 -22.51 -19.10
C ALA A 37 -25.90 -21.75 -18.65
N ILE A 38 -26.06 -20.61 -17.98
CA ILE A 38 -24.93 -19.84 -17.41
C ILE A 38 -24.16 -20.66 -16.38
N ALA A 39 -24.84 -21.35 -15.46
CA ALA A 39 -24.17 -22.20 -14.46
C ALA A 39 -23.30 -23.28 -15.12
N ARG A 40 -23.83 -23.95 -16.16
CA ARG A 40 -23.10 -24.97 -16.91
C ARG A 40 -21.93 -24.38 -17.71
N GLN A 41 -22.06 -23.14 -18.22
CA GLN A 41 -20.94 -22.46 -18.89
C GLN A 41 -19.74 -22.27 -17.95
N TYR A 42 -19.97 -22.10 -16.65
CA TYR A 42 -18.91 -21.98 -15.65
C TYR A 42 -18.61 -23.31 -14.92
N GLY A 43 -19.10 -24.45 -15.44
CA GLY A 43 -18.82 -25.77 -14.86
C GLY A 43 -19.66 -26.17 -13.65
N PHE A 44 -20.68 -25.38 -13.28
CA PHE A 44 -21.57 -25.68 -12.15
C PHE A 44 -22.79 -26.50 -12.58
N SER A 45 -23.14 -27.50 -11.78
CA SER A 45 -24.27 -28.40 -12.07
C SER A 45 -25.64 -27.71 -11.98
N ASN A 46 -25.75 -26.60 -11.24
CA ASN A 46 -26.97 -25.80 -11.10
C ASN A 46 -26.65 -24.37 -10.65
N TRP A 47 -27.64 -23.49 -10.81
CA TRP A 47 -27.53 -22.07 -10.45
C TRP A 47 -27.27 -21.81 -8.97
N THR A 48 -27.83 -22.64 -8.07
CA THR A 48 -27.63 -22.49 -6.63
C THR A 48 -26.16 -22.66 -6.24
N LYS A 49 -25.47 -23.65 -6.81
CA LYS A 49 -24.03 -23.85 -6.57
C LYS A 49 -23.19 -22.70 -7.12
N LEU A 50 -23.51 -22.21 -8.32
CA LEU A 50 -22.85 -21.01 -8.87
C LEU A 50 -23.04 -19.82 -7.93
N LYS A 51 -24.29 -19.55 -7.54
CA LYS A 51 -24.62 -18.45 -6.62
C LYS A 51 -23.86 -18.55 -5.31
N LEU A 52 -23.87 -19.73 -4.67
CA LEU A 52 -23.15 -19.95 -3.41
C LEU A 52 -21.65 -19.67 -3.55
N MET A 53 -21.04 -20.10 -4.66
CA MET A 53 -19.62 -19.82 -4.92
C MET A 53 -19.36 -18.32 -5.12
N VAL A 54 -20.22 -17.63 -5.88
CA VAL A 54 -20.10 -16.18 -6.12
C VAL A 54 -20.32 -15.37 -4.83
N ASP A 55 -21.30 -15.75 -4.02
CA ASP A 55 -21.58 -15.12 -2.73
C ASP A 55 -20.40 -15.34 -1.76
N ALA A 56 -19.86 -16.56 -1.69
CA ALA A 56 -18.68 -16.87 -0.88
C ALA A 56 -17.43 -16.11 -1.35
N ALA A 57 -17.22 -16.01 -2.67
CA ALA A 57 -16.13 -15.22 -3.27
C ALA A 57 -16.27 -13.72 -2.93
N GLY A 58 -17.49 -13.18 -2.96
CA GLY A 58 -17.75 -11.80 -2.56
C GLY A 58 -17.51 -11.56 -1.06
N ASP A 59 -17.84 -12.53 -0.22
CA ASP A 59 -17.64 -12.46 1.22
C ASP A 59 -16.14 -12.48 1.59
N ILE A 60 -15.33 -13.33 0.94
CA ILE A 60 -13.87 -13.31 1.15
C ILE A 60 -13.22 -12.03 0.60
N ALA A 61 -13.64 -11.54 -0.56
CA ALA A 61 -13.13 -10.27 -1.11
C ALA A 61 -13.39 -9.11 -0.15
N LYS A 62 -14.59 -9.05 0.43
CA LYS A 62 -14.93 -8.05 1.46
C LYS A 62 -14.08 -8.20 2.72
N ALA A 63 -13.73 -9.43 3.12
CA ALA A 63 -12.85 -9.66 4.26
C ALA A 63 -11.40 -9.19 3.97
N VAL A 64 -10.91 -9.40 2.74
CA VAL A 64 -9.61 -8.85 2.30
C VAL A 64 -9.64 -7.32 2.33
N ASP A 65 -10.68 -6.68 1.78
CA ASP A 65 -10.82 -5.22 1.82
C ASP A 65 -10.86 -4.70 3.25
N THR A 66 -11.61 -5.38 4.14
CA THR A 66 -11.68 -5.02 5.57
C THR A 66 -10.31 -5.12 6.24
N PHE A 67 -9.54 -6.17 5.93
CA PHE A 67 -8.19 -6.35 6.45
C PHE A 67 -7.23 -5.27 5.94
N LEU A 68 -7.21 -4.99 4.64
CA LEU A 68 -6.35 -3.96 4.05
C LEU A 68 -6.73 -2.55 4.55
N PHE A 69 -8.02 -2.28 4.72
CA PHE A 69 -8.49 -1.03 5.32
C PHE A 69 -7.99 -0.86 6.77
N ALA A 70 -8.04 -1.92 7.59
CA ALA A 70 -7.49 -1.88 8.94
C ALA A 70 -5.97 -1.61 8.95
N VAL A 71 -5.23 -2.17 7.98
CA VAL A 71 -3.80 -1.90 7.78
C VAL A 71 -3.56 -0.45 7.40
N ASP A 72 -4.36 0.13 6.51
CA ASP A 72 -4.26 1.54 6.12
C ASP A 72 -4.51 2.49 7.30
N LEU A 73 -5.45 2.16 8.18
CA LEU A 73 -5.70 2.90 9.42
C LEU A 73 -4.60 2.73 10.49
N GLY A 74 -3.67 1.79 10.30
CA GLY A 74 -2.70 1.40 11.32
C GLY A 74 -3.31 0.65 12.51
N ASP A 75 -4.58 0.19 12.40
CA ASP A 75 -5.25 -0.57 13.45
C ASP A 75 -4.90 -2.05 13.38
N VAL A 76 -3.77 -2.39 14.02
CA VAL A 76 -3.28 -3.76 14.09
C VAL A 76 -4.25 -4.72 14.80
N ASN A 77 -5.11 -4.23 15.71
CA ASN A 77 -6.06 -5.07 16.42
C ASN A 77 -7.22 -5.44 15.49
N MET A 78 -7.79 -4.46 14.79
CA MET A 78 -8.81 -4.70 13.77
C MET A 78 -8.29 -5.62 12.66
N ALA A 79 -7.04 -5.42 12.20
CA ALA A 79 -6.43 -6.30 11.20
C ALA A 79 -6.30 -7.75 11.71
N ARG A 80 -5.92 -7.95 12.99
CA ARG A 80 -5.87 -9.28 13.61
C ARG A 80 -7.24 -9.91 13.80
N GLU A 81 -8.25 -9.13 14.13
CA GLU A 81 -9.63 -9.60 14.26
C GLU A 81 -10.20 -10.04 12.92
N ALA A 82 -9.98 -9.26 11.86
CA ALA A 82 -10.34 -9.64 10.49
C ALA A 82 -9.69 -10.98 10.10
N LEU A 83 -8.39 -11.14 10.38
CA LEU A 83 -7.67 -12.40 10.12
C LEU A 83 -8.19 -13.58 10.96
N ARG A 84 -8.54 -13.37 12.24
CA ARG A 84 -9.12 -14.43 13.08
C ARG A 84 -10.49 -14.85 12.57
N ALA A 85 -11.30 -13.89 12.11
CA ALA A 85 -12.62 -14.17 11.55
C ALA A 85 -12.51 -14.95 10.23
N ARG A 86 -11.50 -14.63 9.40
CA ARG A 86 -11.27 -15.22 8.07
C ARG A 86 -9.78 -15.59 7.86
N PRO A 87 -9.32 -16.72 8.40
CA PRO A 87 -7.91 -17.15 8.28
C PRO A 87 -7.44 -17.38 6.85
N GLU A 88 -8.36 -17.53 5.89
CA GLU A 88 -8.07 -17.71 4.47
C GLU A 88 -7.76 -16.41 3.70
N ILE A 89 -7.80 -15.23 4.35
CA ILE A 89 -7.45 -13.93 3.76
C ILE A 89 -6.15 -13.93 2.92
N PRO A 90 -5.00 -14.46 3.38
CA PRO A 90 -3.77 -14.45 2.56
C PRO A 90 -3.89 -15.26 1.26
N GLU A 91 -4.69 -16.33 1.24
CA GLU A 91 -4.91 -17.13 0.01
C GLU A 91 -5.84 -16.43 -0.99
N ALA A 92 -6.55 -15.40 -0.56
CA ALA A 92 -7.52 -14.69 -1.39
C ALA A 92 -6.95 -13.48 -2.14
N GLY A 93 -5.74 -13.03 -1.82
CA GLY A 93 -5.14 -11.90 -2.53
C GLY A 93 -3.66 -11.64 -2.21
N LEU A 94 -2.89 -11.34 -3.26
CA LEU A 94 -1.45 -11.09 -3.19
C LEU A 94 -1.09 -9.98 -2.19
N SER A 95 -1.80 -8.84 -2.18
CA SER A 95 -1.50 -7.73 -1.25
C SER A 95 -1.68 -8.13 0.22
N ALA A 96 -2.71 -8.93 0.53
CA ALA A 96 -2.92 -9.41 1.90
C ALA A 96 -1.82 -10.41 2.31
N ALA A 97 -1.45 -11.35 1.42
CA ALA A 97 -0.33 -12.25 1.65
C ALA A 97 0.99 -11.49 1.87
N ALA A 98 1.26 -10.45 1.07
CA ALA A 98 2.45 -9.62 1.17
C ALA A 98 2.52 -8.88 2.52
N VAL A 99 1.42 -8.23 2.93
CA VAL A 99 1.32 -7.56 4.24
C VAL A 99 1.55 -8.55 5.39
N LEU A 100 1.00 -9.77 5.30
CA LEU A 100 1.13 -10.79 6.34
C LEU A 100 2.51 -11.47 6.35
N GLY A 101 3.34 -11.26 5.33
CA GLY A 101 4.61 -11.97 5.19
C GLY A 101 4.42 -13.45 4.83
N GLU A 102 3.36 -13.81 4.10
CA GLU A 102 3.14 -15.20 3.66
C GLU A 102 3.93 -15.48 2.38
N SER A 103 5.25 -15.59 2.51
CA SER A 103 6.19 -15.61 1.38
C SER A 103 5.93 -16.72 0.35
N ALA A 104 5.58 -17.93 0.80
CA ALA A 104 5.23 -19.03 -0.10
C ALA A 104 3.94 -18.76 -0.91
N ILE A 105 2.98 -18.04 -0.32
CA ILE A 105 1.75 -17.66 -1.01
C ILE A 105 2.03 -16.55 -2.03
N VAL A 106 2.82 -15.55 -1.64
CA VAL A 106 3.28 -14.47 -2.55
C VAL A 106 3.99 -15.06 -3.77
N GLU A 107 4.94 -15.97 -3.56
CA GLU A 107 5.68 -16.62 -4.64
C GLU A 107 4.75 -17.40 -5.58
N ARG A 108 3.79 -18.18 -5.04
CA ARG A 108 2.78 -18.87 -5.85
C ARG A 108 1.93 -17.93 -6.70
N PHE A 109 1.51 -16.78 -6.16
CA PHE A 109 0.77 -15.78 -6.95
C PHE A 109 1.60 -15.24 -8.10
N LEU A 110 2.87 -14.91 -7.85
CA LEU A 110 3.78 -14.33 -8.84
C LEU A 110 4.26 -15.35 -9.89
N GLU A 111 4.40 -16.62 -9.51
CA GLU A 111 4.65 -17.73 -10.45
C GLU A 111 3.47 -17.93 -11.40
N ALA A 112 2.24 -17.75 -10.90
CA ALA A 112 1.04 -17.86 -11.72
C ALA A 112 0.86 -16.64 -12.66
N ASP A 113 1.11 -15.43 -12.16
CA ASP A 113 1.10 -14.21 -12.96
C ASP A 113 1.98 -13.11 -12.32
N PRO A 114 3.16 -12.80 -12.89
CA PRO A 114 4.04 -11.77 -12.34
C PRO A 114 3.45 -10.36 -12.46
N ASN A 115 2.48 -10.11 -13.35
CA ASN A 115 1.85 -8.79 -13.47
C ASN A 115 1.02 -8.42 -12.23
N LEU A 116 0.67 -9.39 -11.40
CA LEU A 116 0.02 -9.15 -10.11
C LEU A 116 0.87 -8.26 -9.19
N ALA A 117 2.19 -8.22 -9.36
CA ALA A 117 3.09 -7.33 -8.63
C ALA A 117 2.78 -5.83 -8.83
N LYS A 118 2.06 -5.47 -9.91
CA LYS A 118 1.64 -4.11 -10.24
C LYS A 118 0.12 -3.91 -10.14
N LEU A 119 -0.62 -4.92 -9.69
CA LEU A 119 -2.07 -4.84 -9.61
C LEU A 119 -2.48 -3.95 -8.43
N LYS A 120 -3.10 -2.82 -8.75
CA LYS A 120 -3.60 -1.87 -7.75
C LYS A 120 -4.93 -2.33 -7.16
N VAL A 121 -4.98 -2.49 -5.84
CA VAL A 121 -6.16 -2.96 -5.08
C VAL A 121 -6.37 -2.16 -3.80
N GLY A 122 -7.56 -2.31 -3.20
CA GLY A 122 -7.95 -1.65 -1.97
C GLY A 122 -8.41 -0.22 -2.22
N GLU A 123 -9.72 -0.02 -2.27
CA GLU A 123 -10.34 1.30 -2.41
C GLU A 123 -10.25 2.08 -1.07
N PRO A 124 -10.13 3.42 -1.10
CA PRO A 124 -10.09 4.28 -2.30
C PRO A 124 -8.68 4.44 -2.89
N LYS A 125 -7.63 4.07 -2.15
CA LYS A 125 -6.24 4.42 -2.45
C LYS A 125 -5.61 3.65 -3.61
N LYS A 126 -6.08 2.43 -3.89
CA LYS A 126 -5.62 1.55 -4.98
C LYS A 126 -4.09 1.39 -5.01
N ARG A 127 -3.55 0.69 -4.01
CA ARG A 127 -2.09 0.47 -3.89
C ARG A 127 -1.65 -0.83 -4.54
N GLU A 128 -0.42 -0.82 -5.05
CA GLU A 128 0.29 -2.04 -5.48
C GLU A 128 0.69 -2.90 -4.26
N PRO A 129 0.93 -4.21 -4.42
CA PRO A 129 1.29 -5.09 -3.31
C PRO A 129 2.54 -4.67 -2.54
N LEU A 130 3.58 -4.15 -3.21
CA LEU A 130 4.79 -3.68 -2.53
C LEU A 130 4.49 -2.46 -1.64
N HIS A 131 3.70 -1.52 -2.15
CA HIS A 131 3.25 -0.36 -1.38
C HIS A 131 2.40 -0.80 -0.17
N TRP A 132 1.46 -1.74 -0.34
CA TRP A 132 0.71 -2.33 0.79
C TRP A 132 1.62 -2.98 1.84
N LEU A 133 2.60 -3.78 1.40
CA LEU A 133 3.55 -4.46 2.28
C LEU A 133 4.32 -3.47 3.16
N CYS A 134 4.65 -2.29 2.64
CA CYS A 134 5.36 -1.25 3.37
C CYS A 134 4.55 -0.63 4.53
N TYR A 135 3.24 -0.90 4.61
CA TYR A 135 2.40 -0.57 5.78
C TYR A 135 2.28 -1.72 6.79
N SER A 136 2.98 -2.84 6.59
CA SER A 136 2.75 -4.04 7.42
C SER A 136 3.05 -3.81 8.90
N PRO A 137 2.05 -4.01 9.80
CA PRO A 137 2.27 -3.94 11.24
C PRO A 137 2.89 -5.22 11.80
N PHE A 138 3.26 -6.19 10.95
CA PHE A 138 3.74 -7.51 11.35
C PHE A 138 5.27 -7.66 11.27
N CYS A 139 5.99 -6.62 10.85
CA CYS A 139 7.46 -6.59 10.68
C CYS A 139 8.24 -7.07 11.91
N ALA A 140 7.82 -6.70 13.12
CA ALA A 140 8.51 -7.11 14.35
C ALA A 140 8.58 -8.63 14.55
N LYS A 141 7.57 -9.38 14.08
CA LYS A 141 7.52 -10.84 14.23
C LYS A 141 7.81 -11.61 12.95
N ARG A 142 7.57 -10.99 11.79
CA ARG A 142 7.66 -11.63 10.46
C ARG A 142 8.64 -10.94 9.52
N GLY A 143 9.57 -10.15 10.06
CA GLY A 143 10.47 -9.32 9.25
C GLY A 143 11.27 -10.09 8.19
N ALA A 144 11.73 -11.31 8.48
CA ALA A 144 12.44 -12.14 7.50
C ALA A 144 11.54 -12.52 6.31
N ASP A 145 10.31 -12.94 6.58
CA ASP A 145 9.36 -13.31 5.53
C ASP A 145 8.85 -12.09 4.76
N ILE A 146 8.66 -10.95 5.42
CA ILE A 146 8.29 -9.69 4.75
C ILE A 146 9.40 -9.24 3.80
N LEU A 147 10.67 -9.33 4.20
CA LEU A 147 11.78 -9.05 3.29
C LEU A 147 11.82 -10.02 2.11
N ARG A 148 11.45 -11.29 2.32
CA ARG A 148 11.33 -12.27 1.24
C ARG A 148 10.20 -11.89 0.28
N CYS A 149 9.02 -11.55 0.79
CA CYS A 149 7.91 -11.05 -0.02
C CYS A 149 8.30 -9.82 -0.84
N ALA A 150 8.93 -8.81 -0.21
CA ALA A 150 9.37 -7.59 -0.87
C ALA A 150 10.38 -7.90 -2.00
N LYS A 151 11.35 -8.77 -1.77
CA LYS A 151 12.29 -9.23 -2.80
C LYS A 151 11.59 -9.92 -3.96
N SER A 152 10.62 -10.81 -3.70
CA SER A 152 9.86 -11.48 -4.75
C SER A 152 9.02 -10.50 -5.58
N LEU A 153 8.40 -9.51 -4.93
CA LEU A 153 7.64 -8.45 -5.60
C LEU A 153 8.53 -7.58 -6.49
N LEU A 154 9.68 -7.13 -5.98
CA LEU A 154 10.67 -6.36 -6.73
C LEU A 154 11.23 -7.17 -7.91
N ALA A 155 11.53 -8.46 -7.73
CA ALA A 155 11.97 -9.35 -8.80
C ALA A 155 10.90 -9.56 -9.88
N ALA A 156 9.61 -9.51 -9.51
CA ALA A 156 8.48 -9.51 -10.44
C ALA A 156 8.19 -8.12 -11.05
N GLY A 157 9.02 -7.13 -10.76
CA GLY A 157 8.98 -5.80 -11.37
C GLY A 157 8.07 -4.79 -10.65
N ALA A 158 7.71 -5.02 -9.38
CA ALA A 158 7.07 -3.99 -8.56
C ALA A 158 7.93 -2.72 -8.52
N ASP A 159 7.28 -1.55 -8.57
CA ASP A 159 7.95 -0.27 -8.54
C ASP A 159 8.37 0.08 -7.09
N PRO A 160 9.69 0.27 -6.80
CA PRO A 160 10.13 0.67 -5.46
C PRO A 160 9.62 2.07 -5.05
N ASP A 161 9.21 2.90 -6.02
CA ASP A 161 8.60 4.22 -5.80
C ASP A 161 7.06 4.20 -5.92
N ALA A 162 6.45 3.01 -5.86
CA ALA A 162 5.00 2.88 -5.85
C ALA A 162 4.39 3.73 -4.73
N HIS A 163 3.49 4.63 -5.11
CA HIS A 163 2.91 5.63 -4.22
C HIS A 163 1.41 5.79 -4.45
N THR A 164 0.77 6.54 -3.55
CA THR A 164 -0.56 7.11 -3.73
C THR A 164 -0.46 8.62 -3.64
N VAL A 165 -1.33 9.33 -4.33
CA VAL A 165 -1.43 10.79 -4.22
C VAL A 165 -2.43 11.11 -3.12
N GLU A 166 -2.00 11.87 -2.13
CA GLU A 166 -2.84 12.44 -1.08
C GLU A 166 -3.09 13.92 -1.36
N HIS A 167 -4.14 14.46 -0.72
CA HIS A 167 -4.57 15.84 -0.94
C HIS A 167 -4.67 16.58 0.39
N GLU A 168 -4.09 17.78 0.47
CA GLU A 168 -4.34 18.74 1.55
C GLU A 168 -4.74 20.09 0.94
N GLY A 169 -6.03 20.41 1.04
CA GLY A 169 -6.58 21.56 0.32
C GLY A 169 -6.43 21.38 -1.19
N GLU A 170 -5.72 22.31 -1.84
CA GLU A 170 -5.41 22.26 -3.27
C GLU A 170 -4.06 21.58 -3.58
N HIS A 171 -3.31 21.17 -2.56
CA HIS A 171 -1.99 20.58 -2.72
C HIS A 171 -2.08 19.06 -2.87
N GLU A 172 -1.36 18.53 -3.87
CA GLU A 172 -1.21 17.08 -4.14
C GLU A 172 0.23 16.66 -3.82
N TYR A 173 0.38 15.58 -3.05
CA TYR A 173 1.69 15.07 -2.67
C TYR A 173 1.71 13.53 -2.67
N PRO A 174 2.81 12.90 -3.08
CA PRO A 174 2.92 11.45 -3.11
C PRO A 174 3.30 10.89 -1.72
N LEU A 175 2.58 9.86 -1.27
CA LEU A 175 3.04 9.00 -0.17
C LEU A 175 3.54 7.68 -0.76
N GLY A 176 4.86 7.51 -0.77
CA GLY A 176 5.56 6.39 -1.39
C GLY A 176 5.82 5.20 -0.47
N ALA A 177 6.25 4.09 -1.09
CA ALA A 177 6.64 2.88 -0.39
C ALA A 177 7.81 3.10 0.59
N LEU A 178 8.77 3.97 0.25
CA LEU A 178 9.90 4.32 1.11
C LEU A 178 9.42 4.99 2.42
N TYR A 179 8.59 6.03 2.29
CA TYR A 179 7.91 6.67 3.42
C TYR A 179 7.13 5.67 4.26
N ALA A 180 6.32 4.81 3.64
CA ALA A 180 5.54 3.80 4.35
C ALA A 180 6.43 2.85 5.16
N ALA A 181 7.52 2.35 4.56
CA ALA A 181 8.46 1.45 5.21
C ALA A 181 9.17 2.10 6.41
N ALA A 182 9.51 3.39 6.29
CA ALA A 182 10.17 4.17 7.33
C ALA A 182 9.21 4.53 8.47
N CYS A 183 8.04 5.08 8.16
CA CYS A 183 7.16 5.73 9.13
C CYS A 183 6.05 4.81 9.68
N HIS A 184 5.53 3.90 8.85
CA HIS A 184 4.42 3.02 9.22
C HIS A 184 4.89 1.63 9.64
N ALA A 185 5.60 0.91 8.76
CA ALA A 185 6.18 -0.38 9.14
C ALA A 185 7.31 -0.24 10.17
N LYS A 186 7.99 0.92 10.19
CA LYS A 186 9.14 1.22 11.05
C LYS A 186 10.18 0.11 10.99
N PHE A 187 10.50 -0.30 9.77
CA PHE A 187 11.35 -1.46 9.53
C PHE A 187 12.59 -1.08 8.69
N PRO A 188 13.71 -0.70 9.34
CA PRO A 188 14.89 -0.19 8.65
C PRO A 188 15.50 -1.14 7.60
N LYS A 189 15.36 -2.46 7.77
CA LYS A 189 15.81 -3.43 6.76
C LYS A 189 14.99 -3.38 5.48
N LEU A 190 13.71 -3.02 5.57
CA LEU A 190 12.85 -2.83 4.40
C LEU A 190 13.17 -1.50 3.72
N VAL A 191 13.40 -0.43 4.48
CA VAL A 191 13.90 0.86 3.97
C VAL A 191 15.19 0.65 3.15
N LYS A 192 16.17 -0.06 3.74
CA LYS A 192 17.41 -0.40 3.05
C LYS A 192 17.18 -1.16 1.75
N LEU A 193 16.31 -2.17 1.78
CA LEU A 193 15.99 -2.97 0.60
C LEU A 193 15.38 -2.12 -0.54
N LEU A 194 14.48 -1.18 -0.21
CA LEU A 194 13.87 -0.30 -1.21
C LEU A 194 14.91 0.64 -1.83
N LEU A 195 15.77 1.24 -1.01
CA LEU A 195 16.87 2.09 -1.49
C LEU A 195 17.88 1.32 -2.36
N GLU A 196 18.23 0.08 -1.98
CA GLU A 196 19.06 -0.82 -2.79
C GLU A 196 18.37 -1.23 -4.10
N ALA A 197 17.04 -1.24 -4.12
CA ALA A 197 16.24 -1.50 -5.32
C ALA A 197 16.00 -0.26 -6.19
N GLY A 198 16.50 0.91 -5.78
CA GLY A 198 16.45 2.15 -6.54
C GLY A 198 15.29 3.08 -6.20
N ALA A 199 14.64 2.93 -5.03
CA ALA A 199 13.71 3.94 -4.53
C ALA A 199 14.39 5.32 -4.43
N ASP A 200 13.71 6.38 -4.84
CA ASP A 200 14.22 7.75 -4.73
C ASP A 200 14.22 8.19 -3.26
N PRO A 201 15.39 8.46 -2.64
CA PRO A 201 15.45 8.97 -1.27
C PRO A 201 14.90 10.40 -1.14
N ASN A 202 14.61 11.08 -2.25
CA ASN A 202 14.04 12.42 -2.33
C ASN A 202 12.52 12.40 -2.58
N ASP A 203 11.81 11.47 -1.95
CA ASP A 203 10.36 11.31 -2.08
C ASP A 203 9.52 12.45 -1.44
N GLY A 204 10.19 13.39 -0.76
CA GLY A 204 9.59 14.55 -0.11
C GLY A 204 9.02 14.30 1.29
N GLU A 205 8.97 13.05 1.75
CA GLU A 205 8.27 12.68 2.98
C GLU A 205 9.18 11.93 3.96
N THR A 206 10.05 11.04 3.44
CA THR A 206 10.90 10.16 4.25
C THR A 206 11.89 10.94 5.09
N ILE A 207 12.69 11.85 4.49
CA ILE A 207 13.67 12.67 5.23
C ILE A 207 12.97 13.57 6.24
N PHE A 208 11.85 14.17 5.84
CA PHE A 208 11.08 15.07 6.67
C PHE A 208 10.64 14.38 7.97
N HIS A 209 9.94 13.25 7.87
CA HIS A 209 9.44 12.52 9.03
C HIS A 209 10.54 11.78 9.80
N ALA A 210 11.61 11.33 9.14
CA ALA A 210 12.76 10.76 9.84
C ALA A 210 13.46 11.81 10.71
N ALA A 211 13.55 13.07 10.26
CA ALA A 211 14.05 14.18 11.06
C ALA A 211 13.11 14.53 12.22
N GLU A 212 11.79 14.61 11.97
CA GLU A 212 10.76 14.84 13.01
C GLU A 212 10.86 13.82 14.15
N ALA A 213 11.09 12.55 13.80
CA ALA A 213 11.17 11.44 14.74
C ALA A 213 12.58 11.20 15.31
N ASP A 214 13.60 11.98 14.95
CA ASP A 214 15.01 11.74 15.33
C ASP A 214 15.53 10.35 14.87
N ASP A 215 15.00 9.81 13.77
CA ASP A 215 15.36 8.49 13.24
C ASP A 215 16.70 8.54 12.48
N ARG A 216 17.79 8.45 13.24
CA ARG A 216 19.16 8.45 12.71
C ARG A 216 19.47 7.30 11.77
N VAL A 217 18.75 6.20 11.92
CA VAL A 217 18.99 5.00 11.13
C VAL A 217 18.46 5.24 9.71
N VAL A 218 17.22 5.72 9.58
CA VAL A 218 16.64 6.08 8.28
C VAL A 218 17.38 7.27 7.65
N LEU A 219 17.66 8.34 8.41
CA LEU A 219 18.38 9.51 7.91
C LEU A 219 19.74 9.16 7.30
N LYS A 220 20.54 8.34 8.00
CA LYS A 220 21.85 7.90 7.50
C LYS A 220 21.71 7.06 6.23
N MET A 221 20.77 6.11 6.21
CA MET A 221 20.56 5.27 5.02
C MET A 221 20.10 6.07 3.82
N ALA A 222 19.16 7.01 3.98
CA ALA A 222 18.72 7.85 2.88
C ALA A 222 19.88 8.72 2.36
N LEU A 223 20.71 9.29 3.23
CA LEU A 223 21.89 10.08 2.84
C LEU A 223 22.95 9.23 2.11
N GLU A 224 23.23 8.01 2.60
CA GLU A 224 24.12 7.05 1.92
C GLU A 224 23.65 6.68 0.51
N HIS A 225 22.36 6.83 0.23
CA HIS A 225 21.74 6.58 -1.07
C HIS A 225 21.44 7.85 -1.88
N GLY A 226 21.92 9.02 -1.45
CA GLY A 226 21.85 10.26 -2.22
C GLY A 226 20.66 11.16 -1.91
N ALA A 227 20.10 11.09 -0.69
CA ALA A 227 19.15 12.09 -0.23
C ALA A 227 19.76 13.50 -0.25
N ASP A 228 19.01 14.43 -0.82
CA ASP A 228 19.18 15.87 -0.73
C ASP A 228 18.43 16.36 0.51
N LEU A 229 19.18 16.79 1.53
CA LEU A 229 18.59 17.26 2.80
C LEU A 229 17.83 18.60 2.65
N ASP A 230 18.02 19.28 1.52
CA ASP A 230 17.36 20.54 1.16
C ASP A 230 16.21 20.34 0.16
N PHE A 231 15.86 19.10 -0.15
CA PHE A 231 14.75 18.79 -1.05
C PHE A 231 13.45 19.41 -0.53
N ASN A 232 12.81 20.21 -1.39
CA ASN A 232 11.59 20.94 -1.06
C ASN A 232 10.55 20.94 -2.19
N LYS A 233 10.67 20.07 -3.20
CA LYS A 233 9.78 20.12 -4.37
C LYS A 233 8.36 19.59 -4.14
N SER A 234 8.14 18.81 -3.06
CA SER A 234 6.81 18.32 -2.69
C SER A 234 5.97 19.48 -2.12
N TRP A 235 6.21 19.86 -0.87
CA TRP A 235 5.45 20.90 -0.16
C TRP A 235 5.98 22.32 -0.31
N GLY A 236 7.12 22.48 -0.96
CA GLY A 236 7.85 23.73 -0.94
C GLY A 236 8.66 23.97 0.33
N ASN A 237 8.54 23.13 1.36
CA ASN A 237 9.29 23.25 2.61
C ASN A 237 10.54 22.36 2.58
N THR A 238 11.65 22.84 3.17
CA THR A 238 12.75 21.95 3.57
C THR A 238 12.40 21.20 4.85
N ALA A 239 13.08 20.07 5.09
CA ALA A 239 12.90 19.32 6.33
C ALA A 239 13.20 20.16 7.58
N ILE A 240 14.19 21.07 7.52
CA ILE A 240 14.49 22.00 8.62
C ILE A 240 13.33 22.98 8.84
N TYR A 241 12.85 23.65 7.79
CA TYR A 241 11.79 24.66 7.90
C TYR A 241 10.53 24.07 8.52
N PHE A 242 10.09 22.89 8.05
CA PHE A 242 8.89 22.25 8.59
C PHE A 242 9.06 21.88 10.07
N ASN A 243 10.18 21.24 10.43
CA ASN A 243 10.42 20.77 11.79
C ASN A 243 10.55 21.92 12.81
N LEU A 244 10.95 23.11 12.39
CA LEU A 244 10.94 24.32 13.24
C LEU A 244 9.53 24.80 13.56
N GLY A 245 8.53 24.47 12.73
CA GLY A 245 7.13 24.86 12.94
C GLY A 245 6.45 24.20 14.14
N HIS A 246 7.07 23.21 14.80
CA HIS A 246 6.50 22.60 15.99
C HIS A 246 6.49 23.57 17.18
N LYS A 247 5.30 23.84 17.71
CA LYS A 247 5.10 24.72 18.86
C LYS A 247 5.62 24.09 20.15
N GLU A 248 6.09 24.95 21.06
CA GLU A 248 6.49 24.55 22.41
C GLU A 248 5.40 23.70 23.08
N GLY A 249 5.79 22.58 23.70
CA GLY A 249 4.88 21.60 24.28
C GLY A 249 4.33 20.55 23.30
N SER A 250 4.60 20.64 21.99
CA SER A 250 4.34 19.53 21.06
C SER A 250 5.21 18.32 21.44
N ARG A 251 4.62 17.11 21.34
CA ARG A 251 5.32 15.85 21.62
C ARG A 251 6.55 15.61 20.73
N PHE A 252 6.67 16.35 19.64
CA PHE A 252 7.74 16.21 18.66
C PHE A 252 8.91 17.17 18.89
N VAL A 253 8.75 18.26 19.65
CA VAL A 253 9.75 19.35 19.75
C VAL A 253 11.14 18.84 20.07
N ASP A 254 11.29 17.98 21.07
CA ASP A 254 12.59 17.47 21.49
C ASP A 254 13.24 16.60 20.40
N ALA A 255 12.45 15.76 19.74
CA ALA A 255 12.92 14.87 18.68
C ALA A 255 13.27 15.68 17.43
N SER A 256 12.36 16.54 16.96
CA SER A 256 12.57 17.44 15.82
C SER A 256 13.78 18.36 16.03
N THR A 257 14.00 18.88 17.25
CA THR A 257 15.19 19.71 17.56
C THR A 257 16.49 18.93 17.35
N ARG A 258 16.53 17.67 17.80
CA ARG A 258 17.68 16.79 17.52
C ARG A 258 17.74 16.47 16.03
N GLY A 259 16.62 16.18 15.39
CA GLY A 259 16.45 16.02 13.94
C GLY A 259 17.15 17.12 13.15
N ILE A 260 16.74 18.36 13.37
CA ILE A 260 17.28 19.59 12.78
C ILE A 260 18.78 19.70 13.02
N ARG A 261 19.24 19.48 14.26
CA ARG A 261 20.67 19.56 14.58
C ARG A 261 21.49 18.62 13.69
N TRP A 262 21.02 17.39 13.51
CA TRP A 262 21.71 16.43 12.67
C TRP A 262 21.68 16.82 11.19
N LEU A 263 20.56 17.34 10.69
CA LEU A 263 20.48 17.84 9.31
C LEU A 263 21.55 18.91 9.07
N LEU A 264 21.67 19.87 9.99
CA LEU A 264 22.71 20.92 9.96
C LEU A 264 24.13 20.34 10.04
N GLU A 265 24.37 19.39 10.94
CA GLU A 265 25.65 18.69 11.07
C GLU A 265 26.05 17.91 9.80
N HIS A 266 25.08 17.58 8.93
CA HIS A 266 25.29 16.83 7.70
C HIS A 266 25.11 17.70 6.44
N GLY A 267 25.12 19.03 6.59
CA GLY A 267 25.25 19.98 5.50
C GLY A 267 23.95 20.49 4.89
N ALA A 268 22.80 20.24 5.52
CA ALA A 268 21.56 20.90 5.14
C ALA A 268 21.66 22.42 5.32
N ASP A 269 21.22 23.18 4.33
CA ASP A 269 21.30 24.63 4.28
C ASP A 269 20.04 25.29 4.89
N PRO A 270 20.14 25.95 6.05
CA PRO A 270 19.00 26.63 6.67
C PRO A 270 18.51 27.87 5.91
N ASP A 271 19.25 28.33 4.90
CA ASP A 271 18.90 29.48 4.06
C ASP A 271 18.12 29.10 2.81
N VAL A 272 17.89 27.80 2.55
CA VAL A 272 17.00 27.36 1.47
C VAL A 272 15.57 27.80 1.78
N PRO A 273 14.94 28.61 0.91
CA PRO A 273 13.63 29.16 1.20
C PRO A 273 12.54 28.10 1.09
N SER A 274 11.59 28.16 2.02
CA SER A 274 10.28 27.55 1.88
C SER A 274 9.50 28.26 0.78
N THR A 275 9.00 27.56 -0.24
CA THR A 275 8.44 28.18 -1.44
C THR A 275 6.98 28.64 -1.36
N PRO A 276 6.12 28.26 -0.39
CA PRO A 276 4.86 28.98 -0.20
C PRO A 276 5.07 30.36 0.45
N ALA A 277 5.96 30.46 1.45
CA ALA A 277 6.18 31.68 2.23
C ALA A 277 7.35 32.55 1.73
N ARG A 278 8.27 31.97 0.96
CA ARG A 278 9.60 32.51 0.60
C ARG A 278 10.46 32.85 1.82
N GLU A 279 10.17 32.23 2.96
CA GLU A 279 10.89 32.38 4.21
C GLU A 279 11.90 31.26 4.40
N THR A 280 13.05 31.53 5.03
CA THR A 280 14.04 30.52 5.39
C THR A 280 13.80 29.97 6.79
N ALA A 281 14.42 28.83 7.12
CA ALA A 281 14.38 28.29 8.47
C ALA A 281 14.99 29.28 9.49
N LEU A 282 16.03 30.01 9.09
CA LEU A 282 16.65 31.04 9.92
C LEU A 282 15.69 32.21 10.20
N GLN A 283 14.89 32.62 9.21
CA GLN A 283 13.89 33.67 9.38
C GLN A 283 12.74 33.26 10.30
N LEU A 284 12.33 31.98 10.26
CA LEU A 284 11.30 31.45 11.15
C LEU A 284 11.77 31.33 12.62
N ALA A 285 13.08 31.17 12.84
CA ALA A 285 13.68 30.99 14.17
C ALA A 285 14.04 32.31 14.89
N ALA A 286 13.99 33.45 14.20
CA ALA A 286 14.37 34.77 14.71
C ALA A 286 13.21 35.49 15.42
#